data_AF-A0A354ITV1-F1
#
_entry.id   AF-A0A354ITV1-F1
#
_cell.length_a   1.000
_cell.length_b   1.000
_cell.length_c   1.000
_cell.angle_alpha   90.00
_cell.angle_beta   90.00
_cell.angle_gamma   90.00
#
_symmetry.space_group_name_H-M   'P 1'
#
loop_
_entity.id
_entity.type
_entity.pdbx_description
1 polymer ?
#
loop_
_entity_poly.entity_id
_entity_poly.type
_entity_poly.pdbx_seq_one_letter_code
_entity_poly.pdbx_strand_id
1 'polypeptide(L)' 'MEAAIQTTYGQLPALLLTAPDGAQACVTLYGAHLISWRGADGRERLFCSAQSALDGSRAIRGGVP' A
#
# COMPACT_ATOMS: atom_id res chain seq x y z
N MET A 1 -0.22 5.88 -20.05
CA MET A 1 -0.09 6.19 -18.61
C MET A 1 0.02 4.85 -17.91
N GLU A 2 1.11 4.59 -17.19
CA GLU A 2 1.34 3.28 -16.56
C GLU A 2 0.47 3.18 -15.30
N ALA A 3 -0.43 2.20 -15.24
CA ALA A 3 -1.41 2.09 -14.15
C ALA A 3 -0.78 1.64 -12.82
N ALA A 4 0.43 1.09 -12.88
CA ALA A 4 1.21 0.63 -11.73
C ALA A 4 2.63 1.17 -11.85
N ILE A 5 3.15 1.76 -10.78
CA ILE A 5 4.55 2.18 -10.71
C ILE A 5 5.24 1.51 -9.52
N GLN A 6 6.51 1.17 -9.68
CA GLN A 6 7.33 0.68 -8.57
C GLN A 6 7.60 1.81 -7.58
N THR A 7 7.53 1.48 -6.29
CA THR A 7 7.77 2.40 -5.19
C THR A 7 8.24 1.61 -3.95
N THR A 8 8.31 2.28 -2.80
CA THR A 8 8.53 1.66 -1.50
C THR A 8 7.45 2.09 -0.50
N TYR A 9 7.15 1.21 0.46
CA TYR A 9 6.33 1.53 1.63
C TYR A 9 7.11 1.17 2.89
N GLY A 10 7.64 2.19 3.57
CA GLY A 10 8.73 1.99 4.52
C GLY A 10 9.99 1.51 3.80
N GLN A 11 10.50 0.34 4.16
CA GLN A 11 11.66 -0.30 3.48
C GLN A 11 11.22 -1.41 2.51
N LEU A 12 9.92 -1.68 2.40
CA LEU A 12 9.42 -2.75 1.54
C LEU A 12 9.25 -2.26 0.10
N PRO A 13 9.74 -3.00 -0.91
CA PRO A 13 9.34 -2.78 -2.29
C PRO A 13 7.82 -2.90 -2.44
N ALA A 14 7.24 -2.01 -3.22
CA ALA A 14 5.79 -1.94 -3.39
C ALA A 14 5.40 -1.48 -4.80
N LEU A 15 4.14 -1.66 -5.14
CA LEU A 15 3.49 -1.09 -6.31
C LEU A 15 2.47 -0.05 -5.87
N LEU A 16 2.55 1.15 -6.44
CA LEU A 16 1.50 2.15 -6.37
C LEU A 16 0.64 2.03 -7.62
N LEU A 17 -0.63 1.70 -7.42
CA LEU A 17 -1.64 1.65 -8.46
C LEU A 17 -2.42 2.97 -8.46
N THR A 18 -2.68 3.53 -9.64
CA THR A 18 -3.54 4.71 -9.79
C THR A 18 -4.65 4.40 -10.79
N ALA A 19 -5.89 4.54 -10.35
CA ALA A 19 -7.07 4.36 -11.17
C ALA A 19 -7.37 5.66 -11.96
N PRO A 20 -8.14 5.59 -13.07
CA PRO A 20 -8.47 6.76 -13.88
C PRO A 20 -9.23 7.87 -13.15
N ASP A 21 -9.96 7.53 -12.08
CA ASP A 21 -10.68 8.47 -11.22
C ASP A 21 -9.79 9.13 -10.15
N GLY A 22 -8.49 8.79 -10.13
CA GLY A 22 -7.52 9.29 -9.17
C GLY A 22 -7.44 8.50 -7.87
N ALA A 23 -8.24 7.43 -7.69
CA ALA A 23 -8.06 6.54 -6.55
C ALA A 23 -6.69 5.85 -6.61
N GLN A 24 -6.09 5.58 -5.45
CA GLN A 24 -4.76 4.99 -5.34
C GLN A 24 -4.74 3.81 -4.38
N ALA A 25 -3.98 2.77 -4.73
CA ALA A 25 -3.75 1.62 -3.86
C ALA A 25 -2.26 1.30 -3.81
N CYS A 26 -1.75 0.92 -2.64
CA CYS A 26 -0.36 0.49 -2.46
C CYS A 26 -0.31 -0.96 -1.99
N VAL A 27 0.42 -1.80 -2.73
CA VAL A 27 0.60 -3.22 -2.43
C VAL A 27 2.08 -3.49 -2.23
N THR A 28 2.48 -4.02 -1.07
CA THR A 28 3.88 -4.42 -0.83
C THR A 28 4.18 -5.75 -1.51
N LEU A 29 5.37 -5.90 -2.07
CA LEU A 29 5.83 -7.18 -2.64
C LEU A 29 6.11 -8.23 -1.54
N TYR A 30 6.29 -7.79 -0.30
CA TYR A 30 6.23 -8.66 0.87
C TYR A 30 4.77 -9.08 1.11
N GLY A 31 4.46 -10.35 0.90
CA GLY A 31 3.13 -10.92 1.14
C GLY A 31 2.03 -10.53 0.15
N ALA A 32 2.34 -9.76 -0.91
CA ALA A 32 1.32 -9.15 -1.77
C ALA A 32 0.26 -8.34 -0.97
N HIS A 33 0.71 -7.73 0.13
CA HIS A 33 -0.14 -7.13 1.16
C HIS A 33 -0.66 -5.77 0.70
N LEU A 34 -1.98 -5.62 0.53
CA LEU A 34 -2.60 -4.32 0.26
C LEU A 34 -2.54 -3.47 1.54
N ILE A 35 -1.69 -2.45 1.56
CA ILE A 35 -1.35 -1.72 2.80
C ILE A 35 -1.97 -0.32 2.88
N SER A 36 -2.39 0.25 1.75
CA SER A 36 -3.10 1.54 1.68
C SER A 36 -4.07 1.53 0.51
N TRP A 37 -5.25 2.12 0.69
CA TRP A 37 -6.20 2.40 -0.36
C TRP A 37 -6.87 3.74 -0.12
N ARG A 38 -6.55 4.73 -0.96
CA ARG A 38 -7.18 6.04 -0.97
C ARG A 38 -8.22 6.09 -2.08
N GLY A 39 -9.47 6.37 -1.73
CA GLY A 39 -10.52 6.60 -2.72
C GLY A 39 -10.25 7.86 -3.55
N ALA A 40 -11.05 8.09 -4.60
CA ALA A 40 -10.99 9.34 -5.38
C ALA A 40 -11.29 10.59 -4.53
N ASP A 41 -11.95 10.43 -3.38
CA ASP A 41 -12.15 11.46 -2.35
C ASP A 41 -10.90 11.73 -1.49
N GLY A 42 -9.78 11.05 -1.78
CA GLY A 42 -8.50 11.15 -1.10
C GLY A 42 -8.46 10.51 0.29
N ARG A 43 -9.55 9.90 0.75
CA ARG A 43 -9.67 9.30 2.09
C ARG A 43 -9.10 7.89 2.12
N GLU A 44 -8.26 7.63 3.12
CA GLU A 44 -7.75 6.28 3.41
C GLU A 44 -8.88 5.35 3.86
N ARG A 45 -8.88 4.13 3.33
CA ARG A 45 -9.89 3.09 3.59
C ARG A 45 -9.37 1.99 4.49
N LEU A 46 -8.05 1.84 4.59
CA LEU A 46 -7.43 0.77 5.35
C LEU A 46 -6.74 1.32 6.60
N PHE A 47 -6.93 0.63 7.71
CA PHE A 47 -6.10 0.85 8.89
C PHE A 47 -4.73 0.20 8.67
N CYS A 48 -3.65 0.95 8.89
CA CYS A 48 -2.30 0.43 9.05
C CYS A 48 -1.75 0.93 10.38
N SER A 49 -1.27 0.01 11.24
CA SER A 49 -0.63 0.40 12.49
C SER A 49 0.64 1.18 12.20
N ALA A 50 0.77 2.38 12.78
CA ALA A 50 1.98 3.19 12.74
C ALA A 50 3.21 2.49 13.38
N GLN A 51 2.99 1.40 14.12
CA GLN A 51 4.04 0.58 14.76
C GLN A 51 4.34 -0.71 13.98
N SER A 52 3.81 -0.87 12.76
CA SER A 52 4.23 -1.95 11.86
C SER A 52 5.70 -1.76 11.48
N ALA A 53 6.48 -2.85 11.42
CA ALA A 53 7.92 -2.76 11.19
C ALA A 53 8.28 -2.29 9.77
N LEU A 54 7.49 -2.68 8.76
CA LEU A 54 7.64 -2.28 7.36
C LEU A 54 9.06 -2.49 6.79
N ASP A 55 9.73 -3.53 7.27
CA ASP A 55 11.09 -3.93 6.92
C ASP A 55 11.20 -5.41 6.51
N GLY A 56 10.06 -6.12 6.48
CA GLY A 56 9.99 -7.54 6.15
C GLY A 56 10.41 -8.47 7.30
N SER A 57 10.74 -7.95 8.49
CA SER A 57 11.13 -8.76 9.66
C SER A 57 9.96 -9.53 10.29
N ARG A 58 8.73 -9.10 10.05
CA ARG A 58 7.49 -9.69 10.58
C ARG A 58 6.27 -9.25 9.77
N ALA A 59 5.14 -9.93 9.96
CA ALA A 59 3.86 -9.58 9.36
C ALA A 59 3.47 -8.11 9.65
N ILE A 60 2.87 -7.45 8.65
CA ILE A 60 2.39 -6.08 8.76
C ILE A 60 1.03 -6.07 9.50
N ARG A 61 0.83 -5.15 10.44
CA ARG A 61 -0.42 -5.06 11.21
C ARG A 61 -1.36 -4.01 10.60
N GLY A 62 -2.37 -4.48 9.89
CA GLY A 62 -3.35 -3.67 9.17
C GLY A 62 -3.43 -4.06 7.69
N GLY A 63 -4.14 -3.28 6.86
CA GLY A 63 -4.32 -3.57 5.45
C GLY A 63 -5.08 -4.87 5.20
N VAL A 64 -4.67 -5.62 4.19
CA VAL A 64 -5.18 -6.96 3.84
C VAL A 64 -3.99 -7.94 3.75
N PRO A 65 -3.68 -8.67 4.83
CA PRO A 65 -2.62 -9.68 4.88
C PRO A 65 -2.90 -10.92 4.04
#